data_AF-A0A931CGI1-F1
#
_entry.id   AF-A0A931CGI1-F1
#
_cell.length_a   1.000
_cell.length_b   1.000
_cell.length_c   1.000
_cell.angle_alpha   90.00
_cell.angle_beta   90.00
_cell.angle_gamma   90.00
#
_symmetry.space_group_name_H-M   'P 1'
#
loop_
_entity.id
_entity.type
_entity.pdbx_description
1 polymer ?
#
loop_
_entity_poly.entity_id
_entity_poly.type
_entity_poly.pdbx_seq_one_letter_code
_entity_poly.pdbx_strand_id
1 'polypeptide(L)'
;MDRPRAMRLDDIVGAILGRLTEQHRVVPEYIVRDAVEAALRRRFPGLPLATVEVPADVAGELVNGFCADAGEAEDDSATMPAVLTGDETGRLITALGLAVHVAAFNLDRDRLHVAQVLNGAAAALVALGSGARAAHDDGTSAVLLSPATLRTVRTTVIGVLQGLQNRGWQAQHLDEATTLALFDGVLAILGAVP
;
A
#
# COMPACT_ATOMS: atom_id res chain seq x y z
N MET A 1 -31.76 23.34 -14.18
CA MET A 1 -30.87 22.40 -13.50
C MET A 1 -29.45 22.83 -13.81
N ASP A 2 -28.75 23.34 -12.81
CA ASP A 2 -27.38 23.85 -12.96
C ASP A 2 -26.45 22.73 -13.42
N ARG A 3 -25.73 22.96 -14.53
CA ARG A 3 -24.65 22.08 -14.96
C ARG A 3 -23.60 22.05 -13.85
N PRO A 4 -23.11 20.88 -13.41
CA PRO A 4 -22.02 20.84 -12.47
C PRO A 4 -20.80 21.53 -13.10
N ARG A 5 -20.26 22.53 -12.40
CA ARG A 5 -19.12 23.35 -12.84
C ARG A 5 -17.90 22.44 -13.04
N ALA A 6 -17.10 22.74 -14.06
CA ALA A 6 -15.79 22.11 -14.22
C ALA A 6 -14.95 22.32 -12.95
N MET A 7 -14.23 21.28 -12.54
CA MET A 7 -13.47 21.25 -11.28
C MET A 7 -11.97 21.33 -11.56
N ARG A 8 -11.22 21.99 -10.68
CA ARG A 8 -9.76 21.97 -10.72
C ARG A 8 -9.23 20.81 -9.88
N LEU A 9 -7.94 20.50 -10.04
CA LEU A 9 -7.25 19.45 -9.30
C LEU A 9 -7.47 19.57 -7.79
N ASP A 10 -7.31 20.77 -7.23
CA ASP A 10 -7.47 21.01 -5.79
C ASP A 10 -8.91 20.73 -5.31
N ASP A 11 -9.91 21.06 -6.13
CA ASP A 11 -11.31 20.79 -5.81
C ASP A 11 -11.61 19.28 -5.77
N ILE A 12 -11.00 18.52 -6.70
CA ILE A 12 -11.14 17.06 -6.77
C ILE A 12 -10.44 16.40 -5.58
N VAL A 13 -9.22 16.83 -5.26
CA VAL A 13 -8.46 16.31 -4.12
C VAL A 13 -9.19 16.60 -2.81
N GLY A 14 -9.71 17.83 -2.65
CA GLY A 14 -10.52 18.20 -1.48
C GLY A 14 -11.79 17.37 -1.36
N ALA A 15 -12.50 17.12 -2.46
CA ALA A 15 -13.70 16.27 -2.47
C ALA A 15 -13.40 14.82 -2.08
N ILE A 16 -12.28 14.26 -2.53
CA ILE A 16 -11.85 12.90 -2.17
C ILE A 16 -11.47 12.83 -0.68
N LEU A 17 -10.66 13.78 -0.19
CA LEU A 17 -10.26 13.81 1.22
C LEU A 17 -11.45 13.97 2.15
N GLY A 18 -12.42 14.82 1.78
CA GLY A 18 -13.67 15.00 2.53
C GLY A 18 -14.44 13.69 2.66
N ARG A 19 -14.67 12.99 1.53
CA ARG A 19 -15.36 11.69 1.52
C ARG A 19 -14.61 10.59 2.25
N LEU A 20 -13.29 10.50 2.11
CA LEU A 20 -12.48 9.54 2.86
C LEU A 20 -12.58 9.80 4.37
N THR A 21 -12.62 11.07 4.78
CA THR A 21 -12.80 11.44 6.20
C THR A 21 -14.19 11.04 6.71
N GLU A 22 -15.25 11.23 5.93
CA GLU A 22 -16.61 10.76 6.25
C GLU A 22 -16.65 9.22 6.41
N GLN A 23 -15.81 8.50 5.65
CA GLN A 23 -15.60 7.06 5.76
C GLN A 23 -14.62 6.65 6.88
N HIS A 24 -14.19 7.57 7.74
CA HIS A 24 -13.19 7.34 8.80
C HIS A 24 -11.81 6.86 8.29
N ARG A 25 -11.46 7.17 7.04
CA ARG A 25 -10.18 6.84 6.42
C ARG A 25 -9.29 8.07 6.37
N VAL A 26 -8.11 7.98 6.99
CA VAL A 26 -7.11 9.07 6.96
C VAL A 26 -6.06 8.75 5.90
N VAL A 27 -6.01 9.57 4.85
CA VAL A 27 -5.01 9.47 3.79
C VAL A 27 -4.31 10.82 3.65
N PRO A 28 -2.97 10.87 3.63
CA PRO A 28 -2.24 12.11 3.38
C PRO A 28 -2.63 12.77 2.04
N GLU A 29 -2.83 14.08 2.05
CA GLU A 29 -3.24 14.86 0.86
C GLU A 29 -2.35 14.60 -0.36
N TYR A 30 -1.03 14.54 -0.15
CA TYR A 30 -0.09 14.36 -1.26
C TYR A 30 -0.30 13.03 -1.99
N ILE A 31 -0.74 11.96 -1.30
CA ILE A 31 -1.02 10.65 -1.94
C ILE A 31 -2.24 10.76 -2.85
N VAL A 32 -3.30 11.42 -2.38
CA VAL A 32 -4.52 11.66 -3.17
C VAL A 32 -4.19 12.54 -4.37
N ARG A 33 -3.44 13.63 -4.16
CA ARG A 33 -2.99 14.55 -5.20
C ARG A 33 -2.20 13.83 -6.29
N ASP A 34 -1.17 13.09 -5.93
CA ASP A 34 -0.34 12.36 -6.89
C ASP A 34 -1.14 11.34 -7.71
N ALA A 35 -2.08 10.64 -7.06
CA ALA A 35 -2.89 9.64 -7.72
C ALA A 35 -3.91 10.28 -8.70
N VAL A 36 -4.53 11.41 -8.32
CA VAL A 36 -5.40 12.19 -9.21
C VAL A 36 -4.59 12.79 -10.37
N GLU A 37 -3.39 13.33 -10.10
CA GLU A 37 -2.49 13.84 -11.16
C GLU A 37 -2.13 12.74 -12.17
N ALA A 38 -1.79 11.54 -11.70
CA ALA A 38 -1.46 10.41 -12.55
C ALA A 38 -2.65 9.96 -13.42
N ALA A 39 -3.86 9.98 -12.86
CA ALA A 39 -5.08 9.67 -13.61
C ALA A 39 -5.38 10.74 -14.67
N LEU A 40 -5.26 12.03 -14.31
CA LEU A 40 -5.48 13.14 -15.22
C LEU A 40 -4.43 13.20 -16.33
N ARG A 41 -3.14 12.94 -16.06
CA ARG A 41 -2.10 12.87 -17.10
C ARG A 41 -2.37 11.79 -18.13
N ARG A 42 -2.94 10.65 -17.72
CA ARG A 42 -3.35 9.58 -18.65
C ARG A 42 -4.52 10.00 -19.53
N ARG A 43 -5.47 10.76 -18.98
CA ARG A 43 -6.69 11.19 -19.66
C ARG A 43 -6.47 12.40 -20.57
N PHE A 44 -5.57 13.29 -20.18
CA PHE A 44 -5.24 14.55 -20.85
C PHE A 44 -3.73 14.65 -21.13
N PRO A 45 -3.19 13.81 -22.03
CA PRO A 45 -1.77 13.78 -22.32
C PRO A 45 -1.29 15.12 -22.91
N GLY A 46 -0.19 15.65 -22.39
CA GLY A 46 0.46 16.86 -22.91
C GLY A 46 -0.14 18.19 -22.46
N LEU A 47 -1.21 18.18 -21.65
CA LEU A 47 -1.78 19.41 -21.09
C LEU A 47 -1.20 19.72 -19.69
N PRO A 48 -0.86 20.99 -19.39
CA PRO A 48 -0.43 21.39 -18.06
C PRO A 48 -1.60 21.26 -17.07
N LEU A 49 -1.49 20.35 -16.09
CA LEU A 49 -2.55 20.07 -15.11
C LEU A 49 -3.06 21.32 -14.35
N ALA A 50 -2.19 22.31 -14.14
CA ALA A 50 -2.55 23.59 -13.51
C ALA A 50 -3.60 24.41 -14.30
N THR A 51 -3.79 24.09 -15.57
CA THR A 51 -4.72 24.77 -16.49
C THR A 51 -5.87 23.87 -16.95
N VAL A 52 -5.88 22.59 -16.54
CA VAL A 52 -6.90 21.64 -16.94
C VAL A 52 -8.14 21.86 -16.08
N GLU A 53 -9.23 22.27 -16.73
CA GLU A 53 -10.57 22.23 -16.14
C GLU A 53 -11.16 20.84 -16.40
N VAL A 54 -11.35 20.08 -15.33
CA VAL A 54 -11.84 18.70 -15.42
C VAL A 54 -13.38 18.75 -15.56
N PRO A 55 -13.94 18.16 -16.63
CA PRO A 55 -15.37 18.02 -16.79
C PRO A 55 -15.99 17.33 -15.56
N ALA A 56 -17.15 17.79 -15.12
CA ALA A 56 -17.74 17.33 -13.86
C ALA A 56 -18.11 15.84 -13.85
N ASP A 57 -18.41 15.26 -15.00
CA ASP A 57 -18.57 13.82 -15.21
C ASP A 57 -17.26 13.07 -14.90
N VAL A 58 -16.13 13.54 -15.45
CA VAL A 58 -14.80 12.97 -15.20
C VAL A 58 -14.37 13.18 -13.74
N ALA A 59 -14.65 14.35 -13.17
CA ALA A 59 -14.37 14.63 -11.76
C ALA A 59 -15.21 13.70 -10.85
N GLY A 60 -16.49 13.50 -11.18
CA GLY A 60 -17.36 12.55 -10.49
C GLY A 60 -16.86 11.12 -10.58
N GLU A 61 -16.39 10.66 -11.75
CA GLU A 61 -15.75 9.36 -11.93
C GLU A 61 -14.49 9.20 -11.08
N LEU A 62 -13.64 10.23 -11.01
CA LEU A 62 -12.44 10.20 -10.18
C LEU A 62 -12.80 10.15 -8.69
N VAL A 63 -13.67 11.04 -8.21
CA VAL A 63 -14.07 11.07 -6.80
C VAL A 63 -14.76 9.76 -6.43
N ASN A 64 -15.68 9.27 -7.25
CA ASN A 64 -16.34 7.99 -7.01
C ASN A 64 -15.37 6.81 -7.14
N GLY A 65 -14.40 6.82 -8.05
CA GLY A 65 -13.44 5.73 -8.19
C GLY A 65 -12.44 5.63 -7.03
N PHE A 66 -12.02 6.77 -6.49
CA PHE A 66 -11.15 6.83 -5.31
C PHE A 66 -11.89 6.55 -3.99
N CYS A 67 -13.19 6.87 -3.92
CA CYS A 67 -14.02 6.70 -2.72
C CYS A 67 -14.95 5.49 -2.79
N ALA A 68 -15.09 4.85 -3.95
CA ALA A 68 -15.78 3.58 -4.07
C ALA A 68 -15.06 2.63 -3.13
N ASP A 69 -15.86 1.94 -2.32
CA ASP A 69 -15.39 0.71 -1.69
C ASP A 69 -14.69 -0.07 -2.79
N ALA A 70 -13.40 -0.36 -2.61
CA ALA A 70 -12.79 -1.45 -3.35
C ALA A 70 -13.77 -2.61 -3.13
N GLY A 71 -14.48 -2.98 -4.20
CA GLY A 71 -15.67 -3.80 -4.12
C GLY A 71 -15.31 -5.19 -3.66
N GLU A 72 -15.26 -5.32 -2.34
CA GLU A 72 -15.57 -6.41 -1.45
C GLU A 72 -15.53 -5.73 -0.09
N ALA A 73 -16.58 -5.84 0.71
CA ALA A 73 -16.33 -5.92 2.14
C ALA A 73 -15.48 -7.20 2.29
N GLU A 74 -14.16 -7.07 2.08
CA GLU A 74 -13.22 -8.18 2.12
C GLU A 74 -13.32 -8.73 3.52
N ASP A 75 -13.76 -9.98 3.58
CA ASP A 75 -14.24 -10.68 4.75
C ASP A 75 -13.42 -10.37 6.01
N ASP A 76 -13.88 -9.43 6.83
CA ASP A 76 -13.31 -9.11 8.14
C ASP A 76 -13.76 -10.15 9.19
N SER A 77 -14.25 -11.32 8.75
CA SER A 77 -14.60 -12.46 9.60
C SER A 77 -13.40 -13.17 10.22
N ALA A 78 -12.18 -12.86 9.78
CA ALA A 78 -10.97 -13.29 10.48
C ALA A 78 -10.86 -12.50 11.80
N THR A 79 -11.64 -12.90 12.80
CA THR A 79 -11.62 -12.31 14.15
C THR A 79 -10.52 -12.91 15.02
N MET A 80 -9.84 -13.96 14.56
CA MET A 80 -8.79 -14.64 15.31
C MET A 80 -7.40 -14.15 14.90
N PRO A 81 -6.55 -13.74 15.85
CA PRO A 81 -5.16 -13.42 15.56
C PRO A 81 -4.42 -14.68 15.10
N ALA A 82 -3.58 -14.50 14.09
CA ALA A 82 -2.70 -15.54 13.60
C ALA A 82 -1.59 -15.81 14.61
N VAL A 83 -1.21 -17.07 14.74
CA VAL A 83 -0.07 -17.49 15.56
C VAL A 83 1.09 -17.83 14.63
N LEU A 84 2.16 -17.06 14.71
CA LEU A 84 3.42 -17.35 14.01
C LEU A 84 4.48 -17.79 15.01
N THR A 85 5.37 -18.66 14.58
CA THR A 85 6.61 -18.97 15.29
C THR A 85 7.58 -17.78 15.23
N GLY A 86 8.56 -17.78 16.12
CA GLY A 86 9.67 -16.82 16.06
C GLY A 86 10.45 -16.87 14.74
N ASP A 87 10.62 -18.05 14.13
CA ASP A 87 11.29 -18.19 12.82
C ASP A 87 10.46 -17.55 11.70
N GLU A 88 9.16 -17.86 11.63
CA GLU A 88 8.25 -17.26 10.64
C GLU A 88 8.21 -15.74 10.78
N THR A 89 8.11 -15.25 12.03
CA THR A 89 8.14 -13.82 12.33
C THR A 89 9.47 -13.19 11.88
N GLY A 90 10.60 -13.85 12.11
CA GLY A 90 11.92 -13.42 11.66
C GLY A 90 12.03 -13.34 10.13
N ARG A 91 11.45 -14.31 9.40
CA ARG A 91 11.38 -14.29 7.93
C ARG A 91 10.54 -13.13 7.41
N LEU A 92 9.40 -12.85 8.04
CA LEU A 92 8.55 -11.70 7.71
C LEU A 92 9.31 -10.38 7.92
N ILE A 93 9.99 -10.21 9.06
CA ILE A 93 10.80 -9.01 9.36
C ILE A 93 11.93 -8.87 8.32
N THR A 94 12.61 -9.96 7.99
CA THR A 94 13.72 -9.96 7.02
C THR A 94 13.24 -9.55 5.63
N ALA A 95 12.13 -10.11 5.16
CA ALA A 95 11.53 -9.74 3.89
C ALA A 95 11.10 -8.27 3.86
N LEU A 96 10.52 -7.75 4.94
CA LEU A 96 10.16 -6.33 5.02
C LEU A 96 11.39 -5.42 5.03
N GLY A 97 12.47 -5.79 5.72
CA GLY A 97 13.74 -5.07 5.65
C GLY A 97 14.29 -5.02 4.22
N LEU A 98 14.20 -6.14 3.50
CA LEU A 98 14.59 -6.21 2.09
C LEU A 98 13.66 -5.37 1.19
N ALA A 99 12.35 -5.39 1.45
CA ALA A 99 11.37 -4.57 0.76
C ALA A 99 11.68 -3.07 0.91
N VAL A 100 12.03 -2.63 2.12
CA VAL A 100 12.48 -1.25 2.38
C VAL A 100 13.72 -0.92 1.56
N HIS A 101 14.72 -1.82 1.55
CA HIS A 101 15.94 -1.61 0.80
C HIS A 101 15.67 -1.46 -0.71
N VAL A 102 14.90 -2.38 -1.30
CA VAL A 102 14.53 -2.34 -2.71
C VAL A 102 13.73 -1.07 -3.05
N ALA A 103 12.75 -0.71 -2.22
CA ALA A 103 11.93 0.47 -2.44
C ALA A 103 12.77 1.76 -2.36
N ALA A 104 13.63 1.89 -1.34
CA ALA A 104 14.50 3.04 -1.17
C ALA A 104 15.45 3.23 -2.35
N PHE A 105 15.99 2.14 -2.92
CA PHE A 105 16.85 2.21 -4.11
C PHE A 105 16.12 2.72 -5.37
N ASN A 106 14.79 2.61 -5.40
CA ASN A 106 13.97 3.00 -6.54
C ASN A 106 13.17 4.29 -6.31
N LEU A 107 13.51 5.06 -5.26
CA LEU A 107 12.82 6.29 -4.89
C LEU A 107 12.66 7.27 -6.06
N ASP A 108 13.72 7.46 -6.86
CA ASP A 108 13.69 8.41 -7.98
C ASP A 108 12.90 7.93 -9.20
N ARG A 109 12.62 6.62 -9.29
CA ARG A 109 11.94 6.00 -10.44
C ARG A 109 10.43 5.97 -10.27
N ASP A 110 9.95 5.77 -9.04
CA ASP A 110 8.56 5.42 -8.80
C ASP A 110 8.08 5.87 -7.42
N ARG A 111 8.20 7.18 -7.19
CA ARG A 111 7.98 7.82 -5.88
C ARG A 111 6.70 7.39 -5.19
N LEU A 112 5.58 7.30 -5.93
CA LEU A 112 4.27 6.96 -5.36
C LEU A 112 4.23 5.51 -4.88
N HIS A 113 4.64 4.55 -5.71
CA HIS A 113 4.63 3.13 -5.36
C HIS A 113 5.66 2.82 -4.27
N VAL A 114 6.83 3.47 -4.33
CA VAL A 114 7.86 3.41 -3.28
C VAL A 114 7.30 3.90 -1.95
N ALA A 115 6.63 5.07 -1.92
CA ALA A 115 6.06 5.61 -0.69
C ALA A 115 5.01 4.66 -0.08
N GLN A 116 4.18 4.02 -0.91
CA GLN A 116 3.21 3.02 -0.46
C GLN A 116 3.89 1.79 0.16
N VAL A 117 4.92 1.25 -0.51
CA VAL A 117 5.69 0.12 0.02
C VAL A 117 6.39 0.49 1.32
N LEU A 118 7.04 1.65 1.40
CA LEU A 118 7.74 2.08 2.61
C LEU A 118 6.79 2.30 3.79
N ASN A 119 5.61 2.87 3.54
CA ASN A 119 4.59 3.05 4.57
C ASN A 119 4.04 1.70 5.07
N GLY A 120 3.72 0.79 4.16
CA GLY A 120 3.29 -0.57 4.50
C GLY A 120 4.36 -1.34 5.28
N ALA A 121 5.62 -1.25 4.85
CA ALA A 121 6.73 -1.89 5.53
C ALA A 121 6.94 -1.33 6.94
N ALA A 122 6.89 -0.01 7.12
CA ALA A 122 7.03 0.62 8.42
C ALA A 122 5.92 0.16 9.39
N ALA A 123 4.67 0.22 8.96
CA ALA A 123 3.53 -0.23 9.77
C ALA A 123 3.63 -1.71 10.15
N ALA A 124 3.98 -2.56 9.19
CA ALA A 124 4.14 -3.99 9.42
C ALA A 124 5.32 -4.31 10.37
N LEU A 125 6.47 -3.65 10.20
CA LEU A 125 7.63 -3.83 11.07
C LEU A 125 7.35 -3.43 12.52
N VAL A 126 6.63 -2.32 12.74
CA VAL A 126 6.20 -1.91 14.09
C VAL A 126 5.31 -2.96 14.72
N ALA A 127 4.30 -3.44 13.99
CA ALA A 127 3.37 -4.45 14.50
C ALA A 127 4.07 -5.78 14.80
N LEU A 128 4.90 -6.27 13.87
CA LEU A 128 5.70 -7.50 14.06
C LEU A 128 6.67 -7.36 15.24
N GLY A 129 7.37 -6.24 15.35
CA GLY A 129 8.28 -5.96 16.46
C GLY A 129 7.56 -5.92 17.81
N SER A 130 6.37 -5.30 17.87
CA SER A 130 5.56 -5.29 19.09
C SER A 130 5.06 -6.68 19.47
N GLY A 131 4.62 -7.49 18.51
CA GLY A 131 4.17 -8.85 18.76
C GLY A 131 5.31 -9.76 19.22
N ALA A 132 6.48 -9.67 18.58
CA ALA A 132 7.67 -10.42 18.97
C ALA A 132 8.14 -10.05 20.37
N ARG A 133 8.09 -8.76 20.72
CA ARG A 133 8.43 -8.29 22.07
C ARG A 133 7.43 -8.80 23.12
N ALA A 134 6.13 -8.74 22.85
CA ALA A 134 5.12 -9.27 23.75
C ALA A 134 5.32 -10.78 23.98
N ALA A 135 5.56 -11.55 22.92
CA ALA A 135 5.86 -12.98 23.01
C ALA A 135 7.09 -13.24 23.89
N HIS A 136 8.15 -12.44 23.73
CA HIS A 136 9.35 -12.54 24.56
C HIS A 136 9.06 -12.23 26.04
N ASP A 137 8.35 -11.15 26.32
CA ASP A 137 7.98 -10.73 27.67
C ASP A 137 7.10 -11.78 28.37
N ASP A 138 6.26 -12.49 27.60
CA ASP A 138 5.42 -13.60 28.06
C ASP A 138 6.17 -14.96 28.11
N GLY A 139 7.45 -15.00 27.73
CA GLY A 139 8.27 -16.21 27.74
C GLY A 139 7.88 -17.26 26.70
N THR A 140 7.20 -16.86 25.61
CA THR A 140 6.73 -17.72 24.53
C THR A 140 7.44 -17.43 23.21
N SER A 141 7.47 -18.42 22.32
CA SER A 141 7.94 -18.27 20.94
C SER A 141 6.80 -18.02 19.94
N ALA A 142 5.55 -18.00 20.43
CA ALA A 142 4.35 -17.77 19.63
C ALA A 142 4.03 -16.27 19.56
N VAL A 143 4.09 -15.73 18.36
CA VAL A 143 3.80 -14.32 18.06
C VAL A 143 2.38 -14.21 17.54
N LEU A 144 1.56 -13.45 18.26
CA LEU A 144 0.17 -13.18 17.88
C LEU A 144 0.10 -11.93 17.01
N LEU A 145 -0.42 -12.08 15.79
CA LEU A 145 -0.56 -10.97 14.84
C LEU A 145 -2.00 -10.82 14.40
N SER A 146 -2.43 -9.56 14.28
CA SER A 146 -3.74 -9.26 13.71
C SER A 146 -3.77 -9.62 12.22
N PRO A 147 -4.93 -10.03 11.69
CA PRO A 147 -5.10 -10.24 10.24
C PRO A 147 -4.77 -8.98 9.43
N ALA A 148 -5.09 -7.79 9.96
CA ALA A 148 -4.70 -6.52 9.34
C ALA A 148 -3.17 -6.37 9.20
N THR A 149 -2.39 -6.83 10.17
CA THR A 149 -0.93 -6.85 10.07
C THR A 149 -0.48 -7.78 8.95
N LEU A 150 -1.02 -8.99 8.88
CA LEU A 150 -0.66 -9.95 7.83
C LEU A 150 -1.04 -9.49 6.43
N ARG A 151 -2.21 -8.86 6.28
CA ARG A 151 -2.62 -8.19 5.03
C ARG A 151 -1.62 -7.11 4.65
N THR A 152 -1.21 -6.27 5.61
CA THR A 152 -0.20 -5.22 5.37
C THR A 152 1.13 -5.81 4.89
N VAL A 153 1.61 -6.90 5.51
CA VAL A 153 2.83 -7.60 5.07
C VAL A 153 2.65 -8.12 3.64
N ARG A 154 1.53 -8.81 3.36
CA ARG A 154 1.22 -9.37 2.04
C ARG A 154 1.23 -8.28 0.96
N THR A 155 0.48 -7.21 1.16
CA THR A 155 0.38 -6.09 0.21
C THR A 155 1.73 -5.42 -0.02
N THR A 156 2.54 -5.27 1.03
CA THR A 156 3.88 -4.70 0.92
C THR A 156 4.80 -5.57 0.05
N VAL A 157 4.82 -6.88 0.31
CA VAL A 157 5.64 -7.84 -0.46
C VAL A 157 5.19 -7.89 -1.92
N ILE A 158 3.87 -7.97 -2.16
CA ILE A 158 3.31 -7.91 -3.52
C ILE A 158 3.69 -6.59 -4.21
N GLY A 159 3.64 -5.47 -3.49
CA GLY A 159 4.04 -4.17 -4.02
C GLY A 159 5.49 -4.17 -4.51
N VAL A 160 6.42 -4.76 -3.76
CA VAL A 160 7.82 -4.88 -4.20
C VAL A 160 7.97 -5.78 -5.41
N LEU A 161 7.31 -6.94 -5.44
CA LEU A 161 7.34 -7.86 -6.59
C LEU A 161 6.79 -7.19 -7.84
N GLN A 162 5.67 -6.47 -7.74
CA GLN A 162 5.12 -5.67 -8.84
C GLN A 162 6.11 -4.60 -9.31
N GLY A 163 6.80 -3.94 -8.36
CA GLY A 163 7.86 -2.99 -8.64
C GLY A 163 8.96 -3.59 -9.52
N LEU A 164 9.50 -4.73 -9.09
CA LEU A 164 10.58 -5.45 -9.78
C LEU A 164 10.15 -5.98 -11.15
N GLN A 165 8.97 -6.60 -11.24
CA GLN A 165 8.53 -7.31 -12.45
C GLN A 165 7.94 -6.38 -13.51
N ASN A 166 7.17 -5.36 -13.10
CA ASN A 166 6.29 -4.63 -14.01
C ASN A 166 6.58 -3.13 -14.07
N ARG A 167 7.42 -2.60 -13.18
CA ARG A 167 7.64 -1.15 -13.03
C ARG A 167 9.09 -0.73 -13.19
N GLY A 168 9.95 -1.65 -13.63
CA GLY A 168 11.36 -1.38 -13.92
C GLY A 168 12.20 -1.06 -12.68
N TRP A 169 11.77 -1.50 -11.50
CA TRP A 169 12.59 -1.38 -10.30
C TRP A 169 13.84 -2.25 -10.42
N GLN A 170 14.91 -1.79 -9.79
CA GLN A 170 16.19 -2.46 -9.77
C GLN A 170 16.52 -2.98 -8.38
N ALA A 171 17.13 -4.17 -8.33
CA ALA A 171 17.69 -4.77 -7.13
C ALA A 171 19.17 -5.13 -7.35
N GLN A 172 19.92 -4.29 -8.07
CA GLN A 172 21.28 -4.61 -8.57
C GLN A 172 22.33 -4.95 -7.49
N HIS A 173 22.04 -4.68 -6.21
CA HIS A 173 22.89 -5.01 -5.08
C HIS A 173 22.47 -6.30 -4.35
N LEU A 174 21.44 -6.98 -4.85
CA LEU A 174 20.88 -8.18 -4.28
C LEU A 174 20.92 -9.31 -5.29
N ASP A 175 21.07 -10.54 -4.79
CA ASP A 175 20.82 -11.72 -5.61
C ASP A 175 19.32 -11.82 -5.89
N GLU A 176 18.94 -11.67 -7.16
CA GLU A 176 17.54 -11.59 -7.59
C GLU A 176 16.79 -12.90 -7.28
N ALA A 177 17.43 -14.05 -7.53
CA ALA A 177 16.83 -15.36 -7.28
C ALA A 177 16.55 -15.59 -5.78
N THR A 178 17.50 -15.28 -4.91
CA THR A 178 17.34 -15.38 -3.45
C THR A 178 16.31 -14.38 -2.94
N THR A 179 16.29 -13.17 -3.49
CA THR A 179 15.33 -12.11 -3.11
C THR A 179 13.90 -12.52 -3.44
N LEU A 180 13.66 -13.02 -4.66
CA LEU A 180 12.35 -13.52 -5.08
C LEU A 180 11.93 -14.73 -4.26
N ALA A 181 12.83 -15.70 -4.04
CA ALA A 181 12.54 -16.88 -3.22
C ALA A 181 12.17 -16.53 -1.77
N LEU A 182 12.79 -15.50 -1.18
CA LEU A 182 12.43 -15.01 0.14
C LEU A 182 11.01 -14.42 0.14
N PHE A 183 10.67 -13.58 -0.84
CA PHE A 183 9.34 -13.00 -0.94
C PHE A 183 8.25 -14.05 -1.21
N ASP A 184 8.50 -15.00 -2.11
CA ASP A 184 7.60 -16.12 -2.37
C ASP A 184 7.42 -17.00 -1.12
N GLY A 185 8.50 -17.24 -0.37
CA GLY A 185 8.44 -17.96 0.90
C GLY A 185 7.58 -17.25 1.94
N VAL A 186 7.64 -15.92 2.02
CA VAL A 186 6.76 -15.13 2.91
C VAL A 186 5.31 -15.17 2.43
N LEU A 187 5.04 -15.08 1.13
CA LEU A 187 3.69 -15.22 0.60
C LEU A 187 3.11 -16.61 0.86
N ALA A 188 3.93 -17.66 0.82
CA ALA A 188 3.51 -19.01 1.18
C ALA A 188 3.16 -19.12 2.67
N ILE A 189 3.95 -18.55 3.57
CA ILE A 189 3.63 -18.47 5.01
C ILE A 189 2.29 -17.76 5.19
N LEU A 190 2.11 -16.59 4.57
CA LEU A 190 0.88 -15.79 4.67
C LEU A 190 -0.34 -16.45 4.00
N GLY A 191 -0.14 -17.37 3.07
CA GLY A 191 -1.21 -18.15 2.43
C GLY A 191 -1.62 -19.39 3.23
N ALA A 192 -0.75 -19.86 4.14
CA ALA A 192 -1.04 -20.97 5.04
C ALA A 192 -1.72 -20.53 6.34
N VAL A 193 -1.73 -19.22 6.63
CA VAL A 193 -2.45 -18.66 7.77
C VAL A 193 -3.94 -18.51 7.41
N PRO A 194 -4.86 -19.06 8.24
CA PRO A 194 -6.31 -19.00 8.01
C PRO A 194 -6.89 -17.58 8.15
#